data_AF-A0A1E7N8T4-F1
#
_entry.id   AF-A0A1E7N8T4-F1
#
_cell.length_a   1.000
_cell.length_b   1.000
_cell.length_c   1.000
_cell.angle_alpha   90.00
_cell.angle_beta   90.00
_cell.angle_gamma   90.00
#
_symmetry.space_group_name_H-M   'P 1'
#
loop_
_entity.id
_entity.type
_entity.pdbx_description
1 polymer ?
#
loop_
_entity_poly.entity_id
_entity_poly.type
_entity_poly.pdbx_seq_one_letter_code
_entity_poly.pdbx_strand_id
1 'polypeptide(L)'
;MAGRRVSFASMAADPVVDTPGVDSPRSGSPGSAVPGDTPARWIRTANCLPNPRNPRDDLGDLSDLASIKDRQLQSCLAVTPAAYLRLWPEDRQALGAGPDDVVVINGNRRRAAAQLYGREQLLVVVDDSVAESKATLLRAALDENMARKDFDPIEEANAVLLIVAQYPTAKEAAEAEGWSQSWISHRKNLLKLHPELQRQVRAKARGEEGVSINVARRLGSVKGIEEMSLAEQTAQLEQLLQADADAVAARRAAKLEAKAAAPQAAAPVVTPTPVPAPTPASTPTPTPTPASAPAPAPTPTPAADRSGPAPRSPQPTNPEPAPSADRFSAENSEPRPMPEQRAVAPVDEEPTPAAPQPGLGNVDWHNVEELADAICRTLSADEAYRLADALANRLLTTSS
;
A
#
# COMPACT_ATOMS: atom_id res chain seq x y z
N MET A 1 -28.46 -16.76 -12.45
CA MET A 1 -28.05 -16.63 -13.86
C MET A 1 -26.98 -17.67 -14.16
N ALA A 2 -27.07 -18.39 -15.28
CA ALA A 2 -26.10 -19.43 -15.64
C ALA A 2 -24.90 -18.84 -16.40
N GLY A 3 -23.70 -19.38 -16.18
CA GLY A 3 -22.49 -18.94 -16.87
C GLY A 3 -22.47 -19.36 -18.34
N ARG A 4 -22.36 -18.39 -19.26
CA ARG A 4 -22.22 -18.63 -20.70
C ARG A 4 -20.82 -19.14 -21.01
N ARG A 5 -20.67 -20.46 -21.21
CA ARG A 5 -19.43 -21.05 -21.75
C ARG A 5 -19.17 -20.49 -23.15
N VAL A 6 -18.05 -19.79 -23.33
CA VAL A 6 -17.51 -19.44 -24.65
C VAL A 6 -16.62 -20.58 -25.12
N SER A 7 -16.71 -20.96 -26.40
CA SER A 7 -15.85 -22.00 -26.98
C SER A 7 -14.58 -21.39 -27.55
N PHE A 8 -13.42 -21.96 -27.23
CA PHE A 8 -12.12 -21.54 -27.78
C PHE A 8 -12.04 -21.64 -29.32
N ALA A 9 -12.94 -22.40 -29.96
CA ALA A 9 -12.96 -22.57 -31.41
C ALA A 9 -13.38 -21.30 -32.19
N SER A 10 -14.00 -20.30 -31.56
CA SER A 10 -14.53 -19.11 -32.25
C SER A 10 -13.60 -17.89 -32.25
N MET A 11 -12.30 -18.07 -31.99
CA MET A 11 -11.27 -17.01 -32.08
C MET A 11 -10.14 -17.32 -33.09
N ALA A 12 -10.19 -18.45 -33.78
CA ALA A 12 -9.14 -18.90 -34.70
C ALA A 12 -9.38 -18.45 -36.16
N ALA A 13 -9.81 -17.20 -36.37
CA ALA A 13 -10.28 -16.71 -37.68
C ALA A 13 -10.02 -15.22 -37.95
N ASP A 14 -8.84 -14.71 -37.57
CA ASP A 14 -8.26 -13.50 -38.17
C ASP A 14 -6.76 -13.76 -38.43
N PRO A 15 -6.19 -13.33 -39.57
CA PRO A 15 -4.84 -13.70 -39.98
C PRO A 15 -3.74 -12.91 -39.27
N VAL A 16 -2.60 -13.56 -39.02
CA VAL A 16 -1.36 -12.90 -38.62
C VAL A 16 -0.89 -11.97 -39.74
N VAL A 17 -0.63 -10.71 -39.41
CA VAL A 17 0.00 -9.74 -40.33
C VAL A 17 1.45 -9.54 -39.92
N ASP A 18 2.36 -9.91 -40.80
CA ASP A 18 3.81 -9.77 -40.63
C ASP A 18 4.25 -8.32 -40.91
N THR A 19 5.23 -7.79 -40.17
CA THR A 19 5.77 -6.44 -40.39
C THR A 19 6.96 -6.50 -41.35
N PRO A 20 7.08 -5.57 -42.33
CA PRO A 20 7.81 -4.34 -42.01
C PRO A 20 7.33 -3.07 -42.75
N GLY A 21 7.52 -1.90 -42.14
CA GLY A 21 7.30 -0.61 -42.80
C GLY A 21 7.90 0.55 -42.01
N VAL A 22 8.68 1.40 -42.68
CA VAL A 22 9.18 2.68 -42.15
C VAL A 22 8.48 3.79 -42.92
N ASP A 23 7.64 4.57 -42.25
CA ASP A 23 6.98 5.74 -42.84
C ASP A 23 7.51 7.04 -42.21
N SER A 24 8.08 7.89 -43.07
CA SER A 24 8.34 9.31 -42.79
C SER A 24 7.15 10.15 -43.26
N PRO A 25 6.86 11.30 -42.61
CA PRO A 25 5.57 11.97 -42.77
C PRO A 25 5.36 12.52 -44.19
N ARG A 26 4.18 12.22 -44.76
CA ARG A 26 3.67 12.87 -45.97
C ARG A 26 2.59 13.91 -45.62
N SER A 27 2.67 15.05 -46.30
CA SER A 27 1.74 16.18 -46.13
C SER A 27 0.35 15.86 -46.69
N GLY A 28 -0.69 16.24 -45.94
CA GLY A 28 -2.09 16.20 -46.34
C GLY A 28 -2.98 16.99 -45.38
N SER A 29 -3.69 18.00 -45.87
CA SER A 29 -4.52 18.92 -45.06
C SER A 29 -5.98 18.43 -44.95
N PRO A 30 -6.88 19.02 -44.15
CA PRO A 30 -7.38 18.32 -42.98
C PRO A 30 -8.86 17.92 -43.13
N GLY A 31 -9.13 16.61 -43.18
CA GLY A 31 -10.45 16.07 -42.87
C GLY A 31 -10.64 15.98 -41.36
N SER A 32 -11.71 16.56 -40.82
CA SER A 32 -11.99 16.54 -39.38
C SER A 32 -12.47 15.16 -38.92
N ALA A 33 -11.52 14.31 -38.56
CA ALA A 33 -11.75 13.11 -37.77
C ALA A 33 -11.08 13.32 -36.41
N VAL A 34 -11.86 13.31 -35.33
CA VAL A 34 -11.31 13.26 -33.97
C VAL A 34 -10.62 11.91 -33.80
N PRO A 35 -9.30 11.84 -33.54
CA PRO A 35 -8.65 10.57 -33.27
C PRO A 35 -9.26 9.96 -32.00
N GLY A 36 -9.64 8.69 -32.06
CA GLY A 36 -9.96 7.93 -30.85
C GLY A 36 -8.69 7.69 -30.06
N ASP A 37 -8.32 8.66 -29.22
CA ASP A 37 -7.04 8.65 -28.51
C ASP A 37 -6.96 7.41 -27.61
N THR A 38 -6.08 6.50 -27.98
CA THR A 38 -5.94 5.22 -27.30
C THR A 38 -5.03 5.46 -26.09
N PRO A 39 -5.50 5.24 -24.85
CA PRO A 39 -4.74 5.65 -23.67
C PRO A 39 -3.40 4.91 -23.55
N ALA A 40 -3.25 3.76 -24.20
CA ALA A 40 -1.98 3.05 -24.38
C ALA A 40 -1.12 3.70 -25.50
N ARG A 41 -0.03 4.38 -25.11
CA ARG A 41 0.94 5.01 -26.00
C ARG A 41 2.38 4.62 -25.68
N TRP A 42 3.27 4.65 -26.67
CA TRP A 42 4.72 4.46 -26.45
C TRP A 42 5.36 5.77 -25.99
N ILE A 43 5.97 5.76 -24.81
CA ILE A 43 6.61 6.92 -24.17
C ILE A 43 8.09 6.62 -23.99
N ARG A 44 8.98 7.60 -24.20
CA ARG A 44 10.41 7.43 -23.92
C ARG A 44 10.62 7.10 -22.44
N THR A 45 11.49 6.15 -22.16
CA THR A 45 11.80 5.68 -20.80
C THR A 45 12.40 6.79 -19.90
N ALA A 46 12.97 7.83 -20.50
CA ALA A 46 13.41 9.05 -19.79
C ALA A 46 12.23 9.90 -19.28
N ASN A 47 11.16 10.01 -20.08
CA ASN A 47 9.94 10.76 -19.78
C ASN A 47 8.99 10.03 -18.79
N CYS A 48 9.29 8.77 -18.49
CA CYS A 48 8.59 7.99 -17.47
C CYS A 48 9.18 8.32 -16.09
N LEU A 49 8.57 9.25 -15.36
CA LEU A 49 8.96 9.65 -14.01
C LEU A 49 8.56 8.56 -12.99
N PRO A 50 9.30 8.37 -11.89
CA PRO A 50 8.89 7.48 -10.81
C PRO A 50 7.70 8.10 -10.07
N ASN A 51 6.87 7.30 -9.41
CA ASN A 51 5.88 7.81 -8.45
C ASN A 51 6.55 8.11 -7.10
N PRO A 52 6.56 9.37 -6.61
CA PRO A 52 7.07 9.73 -5.28
C PRO A 52 6.37 9.03 -4.11
N ARG A 53 5.16 8.49 -4.35
CA ARG A 53 4.35 7.71 -3.40
C ARG A 53 4.15 6.28 -3.89
N ASN A 54 5.21 5.69 -4.45
CA ASN A 54 5.26 4.28 -4.79
C ASN A 54 5.20 3.43 -3.50
N PRO A 55 4.33 2.39 -3.41
CA PRO A 55 4.20 1.56 -2.21
C PRO A 55 5.44 0.77 -1.77
N ARG A 56 6.48 0.67 -2.61
CA ARG A 56 7.74 0.03 -2.25
C ARG A 56 8.81 1.06 -1.88
N ASP A 57 9.49 0.82 -0.77
CA ASP A 57 10.69 1.56 -0.35
C ASP A 57 11.88 1.17 -1.25
N ASP A 58 11.94 -0.11 -1.64
CA ASP A 58 12.98 -0.68 -2.50
C ASP A 58 12.34 -1.44 -3.69
N LEU A 59 12.92 -1.26 -4.88
CA LEU A 59 12.52 -1.99 -6.08
C LEU A 59 13.12 -3.40 -6.13
N GLY A 60 14.18 -3.66 -5.34
CA GLY A 60 14.86 -4.94 -5.22
C GLY A 60 15.67 -5.33 -6.46
N ASP A 61 16.03 -6.61 -6.56
CA ASP A 61 16.63 -7.15 -7.78
C ASP A 61 15.63 -7.06 -8.96
N LEU A 62 16.16 -6.65 -10.12
CA LEU A 62 15.44 -6.48 -11.38
C LEU A 62 15.91 -7.47 -12.45
N SER A 63 16.76 -8.44 -12.10
CA SER A 63 17.22 -9.51 -13.01
C SER A 63 16.04 -10.32 -13.60
N ASP A 64 14.94 -10.46 -12.85
CA ASP A 64 13.68 -11.08 -13.29
C ASP A 64 13.04 -10.35 -14.48
N LEU A 65 13.36 -9.06 -14.65
CA LEU A 65 12.84 -8.19 -15.70
C LEU A 65 13.85 -7.92 -16.83
N ALA A 66 15.02 -8.56 -16.87
CA ALA A 66 16.04 -8.30 -17.89
C ALA A 66 15.56 -8.42 -19.35
N SER A 67 14.59 -9.32 -19.62
CA SER A 67 13.95 -9.49 -20.93
C SER A 67 13.13 -8.28 -21.41
N ILE A 68 12.91 -7.27 -20.55
CA ILE A 68 12.22 -6.02 -20.90
C ILE A 68 12.90 -5.28 -22.04
N LYS A 69 14.23 -5.39 -22.16
CA LYS A 69 15.03 -4.76 -23.22
C LYS A 69 14.42 -5.02 -24.58
N ASP A 70 14.16 -6.30 -24.87
CA ASP A 70 13.60 -6.75 -26.13
C ASP A 70 12.06 -6.65 -26.08
N ARG A 71 11.42 -7.23 -25.05
CA ARG A 71 9.96 -7.36 -24.99
C ARG A 71 9.36 -6.94 -23.65
N GLN A 72 8.57 -5.88 -23.68
CA GLN A 72 7.64 -5.54 -22.61
C GLN A 72 6.39 -6.45 -22.66
N LEU A 73 6.07 -7.14 -21.55
CA LEU A 73 4.96 -8.11 -21.47
C LEU A 73 3.60 -7.50 -21.08
N GLN A 74 3.60 -6.36 -20.39
CA GLN A 74 2.42 -5.63 -19.93
C GLN A 74 2.73 -4.13 -19.94
N SER A 75 1.75 -3.28 -20.17
CA SER A 75 1.89 -1.82 -20.05
C SER A 75 2.26 -1.39 -18.62
N CYS A 76 2.76 -0.16 -18.48
CA CYS A 76 2.70 0.58 -17.21
C CYS A 76 1.38 1.35 -17.13
N LEU A 77 0.91 1.70 -15.93
CA LEU A 77 -0.13 2.72 -15.72
C LEU A 77 0.54 4.02 -15.29
N ALA A 78 0.16 5.15 -15.87
CA ALA A 78 0.66 6.46 -15.51
C ALA A 78 -0.43 7.53 -15.56
N VAL A 79 -0.13 8.67 -14.97
CA VAL A 79 -0.95 9.89 -15.04
C VAL A 79 -0.10 11.06 -15.56
N THR A 80 -0.74 12.10 -16.07
CA THR A 80 -0.04 13.34 -16.40
C THR A 80 0.51 14.00 -15.13
N PRO A 81 1.65 14.72 -15.21
CA PRO A 81 2.16 15.50 -14.10
C PRO A 81 1.16 16.55 -13.61
N ALA A 82 0.31 17.08 -14.51
CA ALA A 82 -0.77 18.01 -14.14
C ALA A 82 -1.84 17.35 -13.26
N ALA A 83 -2.27 16.12 -13.56
CA ALA A 83 -3.21 15.39 -12.73
C ALA A 83 -2.61 14.95 -11.38
N TYR A 84 -1.34 14.55 -11.36
CA TYR A 84 -0.62 14.24 -10.11
C TYR A 84 -0.46 15.48 -9.21
N LEU A 85 0.01 16.60 -9.77
CA LEU A 85 0.25 17.84 -9.04
C LEU A 85 -1.03 18.59 -8.65
N ARG A 86 -2.20 18.17 -9.16
CA ARG A 86 -3.51 18.59 -8.62
C ARG A 86 -3.80 17.94 -7.26
N LEU A 87 -3.23 16.76 -7.00
CA LEU A 87 -3.35 16.07 -5.71
C LEU A 87 -2.25 16.51 -4.73
N TRP A 88 -0.99 16.54 -5.16
CA TRP A 88 0.14 17.01 -4.33
C TRP A 88 0.92 18.14 -5.03
N PRO A 89 0.46 19.41 -4.94
CA PRO A 89 1.17 20.56 -5.48
C PRO A 89 2.61 20.71 -4.96
N GLU A 90 2.88 20.22 -3.76
CA GLU A 90 4.18 20.24 -3.06
C GLU A 90 5.27 19.46 -3.82
N ASP A 91 4.92 18.40 -4.55
CA ASP A 91 5.86 17.57 -5.30
C ASP A 91 6.47 18.26 -6.54
N ARG A 92 6.00 19.46 -6.90
CA ARG A 92 6.33 20.15 -8.17
C ARG A 92 7.83 20.27 -8.42
N GLN A 93 8.62 20.58 -7.39
CA GLN A 93 10.07 20.71 -7.51
C GLN A 93 10.76 19.34 -7.59
N ALA A 94 10.29 18.35 -6.83
CA ALA A 94 10.86 17.01 -6.79
C ALA A 94 10.59 16.19 -8.05
N LEU A 95 9.42 16.39 -8.69
CA LEU A 95 9.09 15.74 -9.97
C LEU A 95 9.83 16.35 -11.17
N GLY A 96 10.13 17.66 -11.15
CA GLY A 96 10.85 18.35 -12.23
C GLY A 96 10.21 18.28 -13.63
N ALA A 97 8.93 17.91 -13.70
CA ALA A 97 8.33 17.33 -14.90
C ALA A 97 8.18 18.29 -16.08
N GLY A 98 8.57 17.82 -17.27
CA GLY A 98 8.33 18.46 -18.56
C GLY A 98 6.93 18.19 -19.15
N PRO A 99 6.62 18.75 -20.33
CA PRO A 99 5.31 18.62 -20.97
C PRO A 99 5.03 17.22 -21.54
N ASP A 100 6.07 16.50 -21.93
CA ASP A 100 5.99 15.15 -22.53
C ASP A 100 6.10 14.02 -21.48
N ASP A 101 6.14 14.35 -20.20
CA ASP A 101 6.40 13.41 -19.11
C ASP A 101 5.12 12.78 -18.55
N VAL A 102 5.27 11.65 -17.85
CA VAL A 102 4.20 10.97 -17.12
C VAL A 102 4.71 10.40 -15.79
N VAL A 103 3.87 10.39 -14.75
CA VAL A 103 4.20 9.80 -13.45
C VAL A 103 3.72 8.35 -13.43
N VAL A 104 4.64 7.39 -13.38
CA VAL A 104 4.34 5.95 -13.45
C VAL A 104 3.76 5.47 -12.12
N ILE A 105 2.46 5.18 -12.10
CA ILE A 105 1.73 4.68 -10.93
C ILE A 105 1.98 3.19 -10.75
N ASN A 106 1.73 2.39 -11.79
CA ASN A 106 1.97 0.94 -11.81
C ASN A 106 3.04 0.57 -12.84
N GLY A 107 3.88 -0.39 -12.48
CA GLY A 107 5.05 -0.78 -13.24
C GLY A 107 6.33 -0.05 -12.82
N ASN A 108 6.47 0.42 -11.57
CA ASN A 108 7.69 1.12 -11.14
C ASN A 108 8.96 0.25 -11.25
N ARG A 109 8.90 -1.05 -10.91
CA ARG A 109 10.00 -2.02 -11.21
C ARG A 109 10.25 -2.16 -12.72
N ARG A 110 9.20 -2.13 -13.55
CA ARG A 110 9.27 -2.20 -15.02
C ARG A 110 9.92 -0.94 -15.62
N ARG A 111 9.61 0.24 -15.09
CA ARG A 111 10.27 1.52 -15.39
C ARG A 111 11.77 1.44 -15.07
N ALA A 112 12.13 1.02 -13.85
CA ALA A 112 13.52 0.92 -13.43
C ALA A 112 14.31 -0.12 -14.25
N ALA A 113 13.71 -1.27 -14.56
CA ALA A 113 14.33 -2.30 -15.40
C ALA A 113 14.54 -1.80 -16.85
N ALA A 114 13.61 -1.01 -17.40
CA ALA A 114 13.79 -0.39 -18.71
C ALA A 114 14.97 0.59 -18.73
N GLN A 115 15.18 1.34 -17.65
CA GLN A 115 16.33 2.23 -17.49
C GLN A 115 17.63 1.43 -17.35
N LEU A 116 17.65 0.39 -16.51
CA LEU A 116 18.82 -0.47 -16.25
C LEU A 116 19.28 -1.25 -17.49
N TYR A 117 18.35 -1.81 -18.28
CA TYR A 117 18.68 -2.66 -19.43
C TYR A 117 18.63 -1.93 -20.79
N GLY A 118 18.41 -0.61 -20.79
CA GLY A 118 18.49 0.23 -21.98
C GLY A 118 17.32 0.07 -22.97
N ARG A 119 16.09 -0.08 -22.48
CA ARG A 119 14.90 -0.01 -23.33
C ARG A 119 14.52 1.45 -23.57
N GLU A 120 14.56 1.92 -24.82
CA GLU A 120 14.30 3.33 -25.16
C GLU A 120 12.86 3.82 -24.87
N GLN A 121 11.86 2.95 -25.05
CA GLN A 121 10.44 3.30 -24.90
C GLN A 121 9.64 2.25 -24.15
N LEU A 122 8.75 2.70 -23.27
CA LEU A 122 7.76 1.90 -22.56
C LEU A 122 6.38 2.08 -23.18
N LEU A 123 5.60 1.01 -23.26
CA LEU A 123 4.16 1.07 -23.49
C LEU A 123 3.49 1.47 -22.17
N VAL A 124 2.80 2.60 -22.18
CA VAL A 124 2.19 3.21 -21.00
C VAL A 124 0.73 3.51 -21.29
N VAL A 125 -0.17 3.04 -20.43
CA VAL A 125 -1.55 3.51 -20.37
C VAL A 125 -1.55 4.79 -19.55
N VAL A 126 -1.95 5.91 -20.15
CA VAL A 126 -2.13 7.19 -19.46
C VAL A 126 -3.61 7.39 -19.19
N ASP A 127 -3.98 7.49 -17.91
CA ASP A 127 -5.38 7.57 -17.47
C ASP A 127 -5.48 8.48 -16.24
N ASP A 128 -5.84 9.75 -16.45
CA ASP A 128 -5.94 10.72 -15.37
C ASP A 128 -7.17 10.52 -14.45
N SER A 129 -8.07 9.56 -14.74
CA SER A 129 -9.21 9.24 -13.87
C SER A 129 -8.77 8.58 -12.56
N VAL A 130 -7.69 7.79 -12.57
CA VAL A 130 -7.13 7.25 -11.31
C VAL A 130 -6.55 8.33 -10.41
N ALA A 131 -6.32 9.55 -10.92
CA ALA A 131 -5.94 10.73 -10.16
C ALA A 131 -7.15 11.61 -9.76
N GLU A 132 -8.39 11.11 -9.76
CA GLU A 132 -9.54 11.83 -9.22
C GLU A 132 -9.35 12.22 -7.75
N SER A 133 -8.79 11.32 -6.92
CA SER A 133 -8.48 11.57 -5.50
C SER A 133 -7.15 10.96 -5.06
N LYS A 134 -6.62 11.42 -3.90
CA LYS A 134 -5.42 10.84 -3.26
C LYS A 134 -5.60 9.36 -2.93
N ALA A 135 -6.78 8.97 -2.41
CA ALA A 135 -7.09 7.58 -2.10
C ALA A 135 -7.07 6.72 -3.38
N THR A 136 -7.80 7.14 -4.42
CA THR A 136 -7.88 6.44 -5.71
C THR A 136 -6.49 6.14 -6.29
N LEU A 137 -5.58 7.12 -6.30
CA LEU A 137 -4.26 6.95 -6.91
C LEU A 137 -3.34 6.06 -6.06
N LEU A 138 -3.33 6.25 -4.73
CA LEU A 138 -2.58 5.39 -3.81
C LEU A 138 -3.09 3.95 -3.86
N ARG A 139 -4.41 3.76 -4.00
CA ARG A 139 -5.05 2.46 -4.14
C ARG A 139 -4.68 1.77 -5.45
N ALA A 140 -4.70 2.50 -6.57
CA ALA A 140 -4.23 2.00 -7.86
C ALA A 140 -2.77 1.53 -7.80
N ALA A 141 -1.90 2.29 -7.10
CA ALA A 141 -0.50 1.94 -6.86
C ALA A 141 -0.33 0.67 -5.99
N LEU A 142 -1.22 0.49 -5.01
CA LEU A 142 -1.21 -0.65 -4.10
C LEU A 142 -1.70 -1.95 -4.75
N ASP A 143 -2.75 -1.92 -5.58
CA ASP A 143 -3.36 -3.14 -6.15
C ASP A 143 -2.43 -3.92 -7.10
N GLU A 144 -1.51 -3.26 -7.85
CA GLU A 144 -0.48 -3.99 -8.61
C GLU A 144 0.44 -4.79 -7.66
N ASN A 145 0.82 -4.19 -6.54
CA ASN A 145 1.75 -4.77 -5.59
C ASN A 145 1.10 -5.89 -4.76
N MET A 146 -0.16 -5.73 -4.34
CA MET A 146 -0.91 -6.77 -3.61
C MET A 146 -1.10 -8.08 -4.40
N ALA A 147 -1.06 -8.03 -5.73
CA ALA A 147 -1.12 -9.22 -6.58
C ALA A 147 0.20 -10.03 -6.60
N ARG A 148 1.31 -9.48 -6.08
CA ARG A 148 2.63 -10.11 -6.12
C ARG A 148 2.93 -10.89 -4.84
N LYS A 149 3.58 -12.05 -5.00
CA LYS A 149 4.06 -12.88 -3.88
C LYS A 149 5.29 -12.31 -3.16
N ASP A 150 5.91 -11.27 -3.71
CA ASP A 150 7.17 -10.64 -3.25
C ASP A 150 6.97 -9.21 -2.73
N PHE A 151 5.75 -8.89 -2.27
CA PHE A 151 5.45 -7.59 -1.66
C PHE A 151 5.61 -7.67 -0.14
N ASP A 152 6.28 -6.68 0.44
CA ASP A 152 6.71 -6.73 1.83
C ASP A 152 5.55 -6.38 2.80
N PRO A 153 5.38 -7.09 3.94
CA PRO A 153 4.29 -6.83 4.88
C PRO A 153 4.29 -5.45 5.54
N ILE A 154 5.44 -4.78 5.62
CA ILE A 154 5.58 -3.45 6.21
C ILE A 154 5.33 -2.39 5.14
N GLU A 155 5.79 -2.61 3.90
CA GLU A 155 5.39 -1.81 2.73
C GLU A 155 3.87 -1.83 2.52
N GLU A 156 3.26 -3.03 2.56
CA GLU A 156 1.81 -3.22 2.50
C GLU A 156 1.10 -2.43 3.62
N ALA A 157 1.64 -2.46 4.84
CA ALA A 157 1.08 -1.75 5.98
C ALA A 157 1.20 -0.22 5.85
N ASN A 158 2.34 0.30 5.38
CA ASN A 158 2.56 1.72 5.15
C ASN A 158 1.62 2.27 4.07
N ALA A 159 1.51 1.57 2.93
CA ALA A 159 0.61 1.98 1.84
C ALA A 159 -0.87 1.98 2.26
N VAL A 160 -1.31 0.98 3.04
CA VAL A 160 -2.66 0.94 3.65
C VAL A 160 -2.84 2.10 4.63
N LEU A 161 -1.84 2.39 5.48
CA LEU A 161 -1.62 3.62 6.24
C LEU A 161 -2.01 4.90 5.48
N LEU A 162 -1.30 5.13 4.39
CA LEU A 162 -1.42 6.33 3.56
C LEU A 162 -2.81 6.47 2.93
N ILE A 163 -3.43 5.36 2.50
CA ILE A 163 -4.80 5.35 1.97
C ILE A 163 -5.81 5.68 3.08
N VAL A 164 -5.74 5.01 4.23
CA VAL A 164 -6.65 5.24 5.37
C VAL A 164 -6.58 6.70 5.86
N ALA A 165 -5.40 7.33 5.81
CA ALA A 165 -5.21 8.74 6.16
C ALA A 165 -5.91 9.74 5.22
N GLN A 166 -6.47 9.30 4.09
CA GLN A 166 -7.27 10.15 3.19
C GLN A 166 -8.77 10.23 3.59
N TYR A 167 -9.18 9.50 4.63
CA TYR A 167 -10.57 9.43 5.10
C TYR A 167 -10.73 10.02 6.51
N PRO A 168 -11.91 10.58 6.87
CA PRO A 168 -12.17 11.12 8.21
C PRO A 168 -12.04 10.07 9.32
N THR A 169 -12.39 8.80 9.05
CA THR A 169 -12.18 7.69 9.98
C THR A 169 -11.70 6.42 9.29
N ALA A 170 -11.00 5.56 10.05
CA ALA A 170 -10.63 4.22 9.60
C ALA A 170 -11.84 3.27 9.40
N LYS A 171 -13.05 3.67 9.85
CA LYS A 171 -14.30 2.99 9.50
C LYS A 171 -14.71 3.32 8.06
N GLU A 172 -14.76 4.60 7.72
CA GLU A 172 -15.11 5.06 6.36
C GLU A 172 -14.10 4.55 5.33
N ALA A 173 -12.81 4.55 5.66
CA ALA A 173 -11.78 3.93 4.81
C ALA A 173 -12.06 2.43 4.56
N ALA A 174 -12.44 1.68 5.61
CA ALA A 174 -12.77 0.25 5.47
C ALA A 174 -14.00 0.03 4.57
N GLU A 175 -15.05 0.84 4.75
CA GLU A 175 -16.30 0.76 3.99
C GLU A 175 -16.12 1.19 2.53
N ALA A 176 -15.29 2.20 2.25
CA ALA A 176 -14.99 2.67 0.90
C ALA A 176 -14.04 1.74 0.12
N GLU A 177 -12.99 1.22 0.76
CA GLU A 177 -11.98 0.36 0.11
C GLU A 177 -12.35 -1.13 0.07
N GLY A 178 -13.49 -1.51 0.63
CA GLY A 178 -13.93 -2.91 0.72
C GLY A 178 -13.09 -3.76 1.68
N TRP A 179 -12.40 -3.12 2.63
CA TRP A 179 -11.56 -3.77 3.64
C TRP A 179 -12.33 -4.04 4.94
N SER A 180 -11.83 -4.95 5.78
CA SER A 180 -12.35 -5.07 7.16
C SER A 180 -11.52 -4.24 8.13
N GLN A 181 -12.16 -3.67 9.15
CA GLN A 181 -11.46 -2.91 10.20
C GLN A 181 -10.38 -3.74 10.91
N SER A 182 -10.61 -5.05 11.08
CA SER A 182 -9.59 -5.99 11.59
C SER A 182 -8.41 -6.13 10.62
N TRP A 183 -8.66 -6.21 9.31
CA TRP A 183 -7.60 -6.29 8.29
C TRP A 183 -6.70 -5.03 8.31
N ILE A 184 -7.28 -3.84 8.44
CA ILE A 184 -6.56 -2.57 8.61
C ILE A 184 -5.81 -2.55 9.97
N SER A 185 -6.47 -2.96 11.05
CA SER A 185 -5.86 -2.99 12.39
C SER A 185 -4.63 -3.90 12.45
N HIS A 186 -4.65 -5.02 11.71
CA HIS A 186 -3.49 -5.89 11.54
C HIS A 186 -2.33 -5.25 10.76
N ARG A 187 -2.59 -4.24 9.90
CA ARG A 187 -1.52 -3.44 9.26
C ARG A 187 -0.98 -2.42 10.26
N LYS A 188 -1.86 -1.65 10.91
CA LYS A 188 -1.45 -0.68 11.94
C LYS A 188 -0.57 -1.33 13.01
N ASN A 189 -0.95 -2.51 13.51
CA ASN A 189 -0.18 -3.22 14.53
C ASN A 189 1.26 -3.57 14.11
N LEU A 190 1.54 -3.83 12.82
CA LEU A 190 2.91 -4.11 12.36
C LEU A 190 3.82 -2.87 12.47
N LEU A 191 3.26 -1.68 12.21
CA LEU A 191 3.99 -0.41 12.18
C LEU A 191 4.28 0.17 13.58
N LYS A 192 3.62 -0.33 14.62
CA LYS A 192 3.92 0.01 16.02
C LYS A 192 5.17 -0.66 16.57
N LEU A 193 5.65 -1.70 15.90
CA LEU A 193 6.79 -2.47 16.37
C LEU A 193 8.07 -1.66 16.18
N HIS A 194 9.04 -1.84 17.08
CA HIS A 194 10.36 -1.24 16.91
C HIS A 194 10.95 -1.58 15.52
N PRO A 195 11.65 -0.66 14.83
CA PRO A 195 12.14 -0.89 13.46
C PRO A 195 12.96 -2.18 13.27
N GLU A 196 13.67 -2.64 14.30
CA GLU A 196 14.35 -3.94 14.29
C GLU A 196 13.37 -5.13 14.18
N LEU A 197 12.27 -5.12 14.93
CA LEU A 197 11.24 -6.16 14.84
C LEU A 197 10.50 -6.08 13.50
N GLN A 198 10.34 -4.88 12.93
CA GLN A 198 9.85 -4.72 11.55
C GLN A 198 10.82 -5.36 10.54
N ARG A 199 12.14 -5.13 10.66
CA ARG A 199 13.17 -5.80 9.83
C ARG A 199 13.08 -7.33 9.94
N GLN A 200 12.87 -7.87 11.14
CA GLN A 200 12.71 -9.31 11.33
C GLN A 200 11.41 -9.87 10.71
N VAL A 201 10.35 -9.06 10.59
CA VAL A 201 9.15 -9.43 9.80
C VAL A 201 9.44 -9.38 8.30
N ARG A 202 10.17 -8.36 7.80
CA ARG A 202 10.61 -8.29 6.40
C ARG A 202 11.45 -9.52 6.02
N ALA A 203 12.48 -9.83 6.81
CA ALA A 203 13.32 -11.02 6.67
C ALA A 203 12.48 -12.30 6.62
N LYS A 204 11.52 -12.46 7.56
CA LYS A 204 10.68 -13.66 7.60
C LYS A 204 9.74 -13.79 6.40
N ALA A 205 9.31 -12.69 5.81
CA ALA A 205 8.52 -12.68 4.57
C ALA A 205 9.33 -13.13 3.35
N ARG A 206 10.63 -12.82 3.30
CA ARG A 206 11.58 -13.32 2.29
C ARG A 206 11.96 -14.81 2.48
N GLY A 207 11.55 -15.43 3.59
CA GLY A 207 11.82 -16.82 3.93
C GLY A 207 13.02 -17.05 4.85
N GLU A 208 13.65 -15.97 5.33
CA GLU A 208 14.82 -16.01 6.21
C GLU A 208 14.43 -16.36 7.67
N GLU A 209 15.37 -16.24 8.61
CA GLU A 209 15.07 -16.23 10.04
C GLU A 209 14.45 -14.87 10.44
N GLY A 210 13.61 -14.88 11.49
CA GLY A 210 12.85 -13.70 11.89
C GLY A 210 11.41 -14.00 12.34
N VAL A 211 10.67 -12.94 12.66
CA VAL A 211 9.37 -13.00 13.33
C VAL A 211 8.24 -13.25 12.34
N SER A 212 7.39 -14.25 12.62
CA SER A 212 6.23 -14.51 11.77
C SER A 212 5.20 -13.36 11.85
N ILE A 213 4.66 -12.97 10.70
CA ILE A 213 3.67 -11.89 10.56
C ILE A 213 2.47 -12.02 11.53
N ASN A 214 2.07 -13.24 11.87
CA ASN A 214 0.94 -13.50 12.78
C ASN A 214 1.30 -13.25 14.25
N VAL A 215 2.54 -13.50 14.66
CA VAL A 215 3.03 -13.16 16.01
C VAL A 215 3.29 -11.66 16.09
N ALA A 216 3.89 -11.05 15.08
CA ALA A 216 4.08 -9.60 15.00
C ALA A 216 2.76 -8.81 15.10
N ARG A 217 1.70 -9.25 14.42
CA ARG A 217 0.34 -8.67 14.53
C ARG A 217 -0.27 -8.76 15.92
N ARG A 218 0.08 -9.78 16.71
CA ARG A 218 -0.30 -9.94 18.12
C ARG A 218 0.55 -9.07 19.04
N LEU A 219 1.86 -9.02 18.84
CA LEU A 219 2.76 -8.15 19.59
C LEU A 219 2.34 -6.67 19.46
N GLY A 220 2.04 -6.20 18.24
CA GLY A 220 1.49 -4.86 18.00
C GLY A 220 0.06 -4.63 18.52
N SER A 221 -0.59 -5.64 19.10
CA SER A 221 -1.86 -5.48 19.83
C SER A 221 -1.69 -5.30 21.34
N VAL A 222 -0.47 -5.47 21.87
CA VAL A 222 -0.14 -5.20 23.28
C VAL A 222 -0.34 -3.71 23.58
N LYS A 223 -0.91 -3.41 24.76
CA LYS A 223 -1.12 -2.03 25.22
C LYS A 223 0.22 -1.44 25.65
N GLY A 224 0.53 -0.23 25.18
CA GLY A 224 1.79 0.46 25.48
C GLY A 224 2.97 0.03 24.61
N ILE A 225 2.72 -0.72 23.51
CA ILE A 225 3.78 -1.26 22.64
C ILE A 225 4.53 -0.18 21.84
N GLU A 226 3.87 0.95 21.54
CA GLU A 226 4.47 2.08 20.80
C GLU A 226 5.50 2.83 21.67
N GLU A 227 5.33 2.75 22.99
CA GLU A 227 6.14 3.39 24.02
C GLU A 227 7.24 2.47 24.60
N MET A 228 7.26 1.18 24.24
CA MET A 228 8.24 0.19 24.70
C MET A 228 9.54 0.23 23.90
N SER A 229 10.67 0.14 24.59
CA SER A 229 11.99 -0.06 23.98
C SER A 229 12.11 -1.41 23.27
N LEU A 230 13.09 -1.55 22.37
CA LEU A 230 13.37 -2.83 21.69
C LEU A 230 13.52 -4.01 22.66
N ALA A 231 14.19 -3.82 23.80
CA ALA A 231 14.36 -4.87 24.80
C ALA A 231 13.03 -5.34 25.40
N GLU A 232 12.13 -4.40 25.72
CA GLU A 232 10.80 -4.70 26.26
C GLU A 232 9.90 -5.36 25.20
N GLN A 233 9.91 -4.87 23.96
CA GLN A 233 9.16 -5.49 22.86
C GLN A 233 9.67 -6.91 22.55
N THR A 234 10.98 -7.15 22.65
CA THR A 234 11.56 -8.51 22.49
C THR A 234 11.18 -9.43 23.66
N ALA A 235 11.17 -8.94 24.91
CA ALA A 235 10.68 -9.74 26.04
C ALA A 235 9.19 -10.10 25.91
N GLN A 236 8.36 -9.18 25.40
CA GLN A 236 6.95 -9.46 25.08
C GLN A 236 6.81 -10.48 23.93
N LEU A 237 7.68 -10.41 22.91
CA LEU A 237 7.75 -11.39 21.83
C LEU A 237 8.10 -12.79 22.35
N GLU A 238 9.11 -12.91 23.20
CA GLU A 238 9.52 -14.18 23.82
C GLU A 238 8.39 -14.78 24.65
N GLN A 239 7.68 -13.98 25.46
CA GLN A 239 6.52 -14.43 26.23
C GLN A 239 5.38 -14.94 25.32
N LEU A 240 5.11 -14.27 24.19
CA LEU A 240 4.12 -14.72 23.21
C LEU A 240 4.52 -16.04 22.53
N LEU A 241 5.81 -16.21 22.21
CA LEU A 241 6.34 -17.43 21.58
C LEU A 241 6.34 -18.62 22.55
N GLN A 242 6.69 -18.39 23.83
CA GLN A 242 6.63 -19.40 24.88
C GLN A 242 5.19 -19.85 25.14
N ALA A 243 4.24 -18.91 25.26
CA ALA A 243 2.83 -19.23 25.45
C ALA A 243 2.23 -20.03 24.27
N ASP A 244 2.65 -19.74 23.03
CA ASP A 244 2.27 -20.52 21.85
C ASP A 244 2.87 -21.94 21.88
N ALA A 245 4.12 -22.09 22.31
CA ALA A 245 4.77 -23.39 22.46
C ALA A 245 4.09 -24.26 23.54
N ASP A 246 3.78 -23.69 24.70
CA ASP A 246 3.08 -24.37 25.80
C ASP A 246 1.66 -24.77 25.39
N ALA A 247 0.94 -23.89 24.68
CA ALA A 247 -0.38 -24.21 24.12
C ALA A 247 -0.32 -25.37 23.10
N VAL A 248 0.76 -25.46 22.30
CA VAL A 248 0.98 -26.59 21.38
C VAL A 248 1.34 -27.87 22.15
N ALA A 249 2.15 -27.78 23.21
CA ALA A 249 2.49 -28.92 24.07
C ALA A 249 1.25 -29.49 24.78
N ALA A 250 0.44 -28.65 25.42
CA ALA A 250 -0.81 -29.03 26.08
C ALA A 250 -1.81 -29.68 25.09
N ARG A 251 -1.97 -29.12 23.89
CA ARG A 251 -2.81 -29.71 22.83
C ARG A 251 -2.29 -31.06 22.33
N ARG A 252 -0.97 -31.29 22.33
CA ARG A 252 -0.38 -32.59 22.00
C ARG A 252 -0.63 -33.62 23.11
N ALA A 253 -0.43 -33.23 24.38
CA ALA A 253 -0.70 -34.09 25.53
C ALA A 253 -2.17 -34.54 25.57
N ALA A 254 -3.12 -33.61 25.55
CA ALA A 254 -4.56 -33.92 25.56
C ALA A 254 -4.99 -34.80 24.36
N LYS A 255 -4.35 -34.66 23.20
CA LYS A 255 -4.60 -35.53 22.03
C LYS A 255 -4.04 -36.94 22.20
N LEU A 256 -2.94 -37.11 22.93
CA LEU A 256 -2.40 -38.44 23.27
C LEU A 256 -3.27 -39.12 24.34
N GLU A 257 -3.69 -38.38 25.37
CA GLU A 257 -4.61 -38.86 26.40
C GLU A 257 -5.96 -39.28 25.81
N ALA A 258 -6.58 -38.45 24.96
CA ALA A 258 -7.82 -38.79 24.27
C ALA A 258 -7.67 -40.00 23.33
N LYS A 259 -6.48 -40.24 22.77
CA LYS A 259 -6.18 -41.44 21.98
C LYS A 259 -5.98 -42.69 22.85
N ALA A 260 -5.43 -42.54 24.06
CA ALA A 260 -5.25 -43.63 25.01
C ALA A 260 -6.56 -44.01 25.73
N ALA A 261 -7.45 -43.05 25.95
CA ALA A 261 -8.78 -43.25 26.53
C ALA A 261 -9.83 -43.75 25.52
N ALA A 262 -9.53 -43.72 24.22
CA ALA A 262 -10.39 -44.33 23.20
C ALA A 262 -10.37 -45.86 23.34
N PRO A 263 -11.52 -46.54 23.53
CA PRO A 263 -11.53 -47.97 23.73
C PRO A 263 -11.00 -48.70 22.50
N GLN A 264 -10.18 -49.73 22.71
CA GLN A 264 -9.82 -50.68 21.66
C GLN A 264 -11.09 -51.44 21.24
N ALA A 265 -11.75 -50.98 20.18
CA ALA A 265 -12.79 -51.75 19.51
C ALA A 265 -12.19 -53.09 19.08
N ALA A 266 -12.72 -54.19 19.59
CA ALA A 266 -12.28 -55.53 19.24
C ALA A 266 -12.38 -55.75 17.72
N ALA A 267 -11.50 -56.61 17.18
CA ALA A 267 -11.49 -56.92 15.75
C ALA A 267 -12.90 -57.34 15.27
N PRO A 268 -13.39 -56.82 14.13
CA PRO A 268 -14.77 -56.99 13.72
C PRO A 268 -15.07 -58.47 13.43
N VAL A 269 -15.86 -59.09 14.31
CA VAL A 269 -16.35 -60.46 14.13
C VAL A 269 -17.38 -60.45 13.01
N VAL A 270 -16.93 -60.79 11.80
CA VAL A 270 -17.77 -60.94 10.61
C VAL A 270 -18.86 -61.99 10.85
N THR A 271 -20.07 -61.50 11.12
CA THR A 271 -21.30 -62.28 11.31
C THR A 271 -22.26 -61.86 10.20
N PRO A 272 -22.88 -62.81 9.45
CA PRO A 272 -23.50 -62.48 8.17
C PRO A 272 -24.77 -61.62 8.28
N THR A 273 -24.93 -60.71 7.32
CA THR A 273 -26.06 -59.78 7.20
C THR A 273 -27.38 -60.52 6.91
N PRO A 274 -28.48 -60.26 7.66
CA PRO A 274 -29.81 -60.77 7.30
C PRO A 274 -30.38 -60.01 6.10
N VAL A 275 -31.12 -60.72 5.25
CA VAL A 275 -31.70 -60.18 4.01
C VAL A 275 -32.90 -59.25 4.32
N PRO A 276 -32.92 -57.99 3.81
CA PRO A 276 -34.10 -57.13 3.91
C PRO A 276 -35.20 -57.58 2.93
N ALA A 277 -36.45 -57.63 3.41
CA ALA A 277 -37.63 -57.90 2.60
C ALA A 277 -38.00 -56.70 1.70
N PRO A 278 -38.65 -56.92 0.54
CA PRO A 278 -38.94 -55.84 -0.41
C PRO A 278 -40.04 -54.89 0.08
N THR A 279 -39.75 -53.59 0.06
CA THR A 279 -40.72 -52.50 0.27
C THR A 279 -41.23 -52.03 -1.11
N PRO A 280 -42.54 -51.74 -1.29
CA PRO A 280 -43.12 -51.54 -2.63
C PRO A 280 -42.60 -50.31 -3.39
N ALA A 281 -42.64 -50.40 -4.72
CA ALA A 281 -42.13 -49.38 -5.62
C ALA A 281 -42.98 -48.10 -5.67
N SER A 282 -42.32 -46.94 -5.69
CA SER A 282 -42.95 -45.65 -5.95
C SER A 282 -42.89 -45.29 -7.44
N THR A 283 -44.04 -44.92 -8.00
CA THR A 283 -44.20 -44.55 -9.42
C THR A 283 -43.44 -43.26 -9.79
N PRO A 284 -42.77 -43.18 -10.96
CA PRO A 284 -42.11 -41.96 -11.39
C PRO A 284 -43.12 -40.89 -11.87
N THR A 285 -43.04 -39.70 -11.28
CA THR A 285 -43.77 -38.49 -11.72
C THR A 285 -43.10 -37.87 -12.96
N PRO A 286 -43.85 -37.45 -14.01
CA PRO A 286 -43.25 -37.03 -15.28
C PRO A 286 -42.61 -35.64 -15.26
N THR A 287 -41.59 -35.47 -16.11
CA THR A 287 -40.86 -34.22 -16.38
C THR A 287 -41.76 -33.13 -17.00
N PRO A 288 -41.70 -31.87 -16.55
CA PRO A 288 -42.38 -30.76 -17.21
C PRO A 288 -41.65 -30.29 -18.48
N THR A 289 -42.39 -30.17 -19.58
CA THR A 289 -41.94 -29.64 -20.88
C THR A 289 -41.64 -28.13 -20.80
N PRO A 290 -40.57 -27.62 -21.46
CA PRO A 290 -40.35 -26.17 -21.58
C PRO A 290 -41.39 -25.51 -22.49
N ALA A 291 -41.99 -24.40 -22.04
CA ALA A 291 -42.93 -23.61 -22.82
C ALA A 291 -42.25 -22.52 -23.67
N SER A 292 -42.87 -22.16 -24.79
CA SER A 292 -42.31 -21.25 -25.81
C SER A 292 -42.25 -19.78 -25.36
N ALA A 293 -41.34 -19.02 -25.99
CA ALA A 293 -41.13 -17.59 -25.71
C ALA A 293 -42.21 -16.67 -26.34
N PRO A 294 -42.55 -15.55 -25.70
CA PRO A 294 -43.24 -14.42 -26.33
C PRO A 294 -42.27 -13.49 -27.08
N ALA A 295 -42.77 -12.78 -28.08
CA ALA A 295 -42.01 -11.84 -28.91
C ALA A 295 -41.89 -10.43 -28.29
N PRO A 296 -40.89 -9.61 -28.69
CA PRO A 296 -40.68 -8.27 -28.14
C PRO A 296 -41.61 -7.20 -28.76
N ALA A 297 -41.87 -6.14 -27.98
CA ALA A 297 -42.57 -4.91 -28.38
C ALA A 297 -41.81 -3.67 -27.83
N PRO A 298 -41.97 -2.46 -28.40
CA PRO A 298 -40.81 -1.61 -28.68
C PRO A 298 -40.56 -0.42 -27.73
N THR A 299 -39.36 0.14 -27.89
CA THR A 299 -38.84 1.39 -27.31
C THR A 299 -39.62 2.64 -27.72
N PRO A 300 -39.69 3.66 -26.85
CA PRO A 300 -39.80 5.06 -27.25
C PRO A 300 -38.59 5.92 -26.84
N THR A 301 -38.27 6.93 -27.66
CA THR A 301 -37.24 7.97 -27.46
C THR A 301 -37.82 9.33 -27.99
N PRO A 302 -37.16 10.50 -27.88
CA PRO A 302 -37.37 11.47 -26.79
C PRO A 302 -37.98 12.84 -27.19
N ALA A 303 -38.46 13.59 -26.19
CA ALA A 303 -38.70 15.05 -26.17
C ALA A 303 -38.71 15.51 -24.67
N ALA A 304 -38.15 16.64 -24.19
CA ALA A 304 -38.23 18.06 -24.58
C ALA A 304 -39.63 18.70 -24.28
N ASP A 305 -39.79 19.88 -23.67
CA ASP A 305 -38.88 20.84 -22.95
C ASP A 305 -39.76 21.84 -22.12
N ARG A 306 -39.18 22.56 -21.14
CA ARG A 306 -39.68 23.77 -20.39
C ARG A 306 -40.96 23.72 -19.53
N SER A 307 -40.82 24.12 -18.25
CA SER A 307 -41.43 25.35 -17.64
C SER A 307 -41.70 25.22 -16.12
N GLY A 308 -41.46 26.30 -15.35
CA GLY A 308 -41.94 26.48 -13.96
C GLY A 308 -42.83 27.74 -13.85
N PRO A 309 -42.92 28.46 -12.71
CA PRO A 309 -42.40 28.15 -11.35
C PRO A 309 -43.36 28.51 -10.17
N ALA A 310 -42.93 28.22 -8.92
CA ALA A 310 -43.36 28.89 -7.66
C ALA A 310 -44.82 28.62 -7.18
N PRO A 311 -45.27 29.01 -5.94
CA PRO A 311 -44.63 29.85 -4.91
C PRO A 311 -44.46 29.22 -3.50
N ARG A 312 -44.03 30.05 -2.52
CA ARG A 312 -43.74 29.73 -1.10
C ARG A 312 -44.78 30.35 -0.14
N SER A 313 -44.85 29.89 1.13
CA SER A 313 -45.03 30.67 2.38
C SER A 313 -45.52 29.80 3.57
N PRO A 314 -45.43 30.25 4.85
CA PRO A 314 -44.48 31.17 5.48
C PRO A 314 -43.89 30.64 6.82
N GLN A 315 -43.17 31.49 7.55
CA GLN A 315 -42.55 31.26 8.87
C GLN A 315 -43.03 32.33 9.89
N PRO A 316 -42.98 32.09 11.22
CA PRO A 316 -43.00 33.14 12.25
C PRO A 316 -41.64 33.32 12.97
N THR A 317 -41.50 34.36 13.81
CA THR A 317 -40.22 35.10 13.96
C THR A 317 -39.74 35.39 15.40
N ASN A 318 -38.40 35.28 15.62
CA ASN A 318 -37.54 36.06 16.55
C ASN A 318 -37.82 36.05 18.09
N PRO A 319 -36.92 36.59 18.95
CA PRO A 319 -35.54 37.06 18.72
C PRO A 319 -34.46 36.43 19.64
N GLU A 320 -33.20 36.86 19.47
CA GLU A 320 -31.99 36.54 20.28
C GLU A 320 -31.95 37.30 21.63
N PRO A 321 -31.12 36.90 22.62
CA PRO A 321 -29.83 37.61 22.77
C PRO A 321 -28.60 36.81 23.31
N ALA A 322 -27.42 37.12 22.78
CA ALA A 322 -26.09 37.27 23.42
C ALA A 322 -25.66 36.37 24.62
N PRO A 323 -24.51 35.67 24.54
CA PRO A 323 -23.91 34.95 25.67
C PRO A 323 -23.04 35.85 26.58
N SER A 324 -23.18 35.70 27.90
CA SER A 324 -22.27 36.23 28.91
C SER A 324 -21.21 35.20 29.34
N ALA A 325 -20.15 35.64 30.02
CA ALA A 325 -19.02 34.80 30.39
C ALA A 325 -19.10 34.24 31.83
N ASP A 326 -18.64 33.00 31.99
CA ASP A 326 -17.81 32.53 33.11
C ASP A 326 -17.04 31.28 32.60
N ARG A 327 -15.70 31.27 32.58
CA ARG A 327 -14.77 31.04 33.70
C ARG A 327 -14.79 29.61 34.26
N PHE A 328 -13.77 28.84 33.87
CA PHE A 328 -13.01 28.06 34.84
C PHE A 328 -11.51 28.18 34.53
N SER A 329 -10.69 28.35 35.56
CA SER A 329 -9.26 28.68 35.40
C SER A 329 -8.37 27.45 35.42
N ALA A 330 -7.28 27.49 34.66
CA ALA A 330 -6.08 26.73 34.92
C ALA A 330 -4.88 27.68 34.82
N GLU A 331 -4.21 27.93 35.94
CA GLU A 331 -2.99 28.74 35.99
C GLU A 331 -1.81 27.96 35.40
N ASN A 332 -0.88 28.64 34.74
CA ASN A 332 0.44 28.09 34.47
C ASN A 332 1.48 29.21 34.59
N SER A 333 2.61 28.92 35.23
CA SER A 333 3.49 29.92 35.84
C SER A 333 4.60 30.43 34.91
N GLU A 334 5.13 31.63 35.22
CA GLU A 334 6.30 32.21 34.56
C GLU A 334 7.55 31.30 34.66
N PRO A 335 8.33 31.11 33.58
CA PRO A 335 9.70 30.63 33.68
C PRO A 335 10.66 31.78 34.04
N ARG A 336 11.45 31.62 35.10
CA ARG A 336 12.57 32.52 35.47
C ARG A 336 13.94 31.93 35.06
N PRO A 337 14.99 32.76 34.89
CA PRO A 337 16.12 32.43 34.01
C PRO A 337 17.26 31.60 34.64
N MET A 338 18.19 31.20 33.78
CA MET A 338 19.44 30.47 34.09
C MET A 338 20.45 31.26 34.95
N PRO A 339 21.37 30.56 35.61
CA PRO A 339 22.73 31.01 35.91
C PRO A 339 23.80 30.33 35.03
N GLU A 340 25.04 30.81 35.07
CA GLU A 340 26.13 30.47 34.14
C GLU A 340 27.21 29.50 34.66
N GLN A 341 27.99 29.02 33.69
CA GLN A 341 29.30 28.34 33.70
C GLN A 341 30.21 28.48 34.95
N ARG A 342 30.92 27.39 35.29
CA ARG A 342 32.38 27.41 35.51
C ARG A 342 33.02 26.02 35.25
N ALA A 343 34.35 25.96 35.13
CA ALA A 343 35.10 24.83 34.58
C ALA A 343 36.30 24.38 35.46
N VAL A 344 37.07 23.41 34.94
CA VAL A 344 38.48 22.99 35.23
C VAL A 344 38.64 21.49 35.58
N ALA A 345 39.68 20.87 34.99
CA ALA A 345 40.12 19.45 35.09
C ALA A 345 41.52 19.40 35.78
N PRO A 346 42.48 18.44 35.57
CA PRO A 346 42.54 17.15 34.85
C PRO A 346 42.63 15.98 35.89
N VAL A 347 43.32 14.83 35.85
CA VAL A 347 44.38 14.12 35.05
C VAL A 347 44.18 12.59 35.28
N ASP A 348 44.73 11.59 34.56
CA ASP A 348 45.27 11.40 33.18
C ASP A 348 45.49 9.86 32.98
N GLU A 349 45.38 9.32 31.75
CA GLU A 349 46.20 8.19 31.21
C GLU A 349 45.89 7.96 29.70
N GLU A 350 46.93 7.95 28.84
CA GLU A 350 46.82 7.71 27.37
C GLU A 350 47.01 6.23 26.98
N PRO A 351 46.67 5.84 25.73
CA PRO A 351 47.78 5.48 24.84
C PRO A 351 47.64 5.88 23.36
N THR A 352 48.46 6.85 22.91
CA THR A 352 49.11 6.94 21.58
C THR A 352 48.25 7.06 20.29
N PRO A 353 48.80 7.62 19.17
CA PRO A 353 48.02 8.60 18.42
C PRO A 353 47.39 8.09 17.12
N ALA A 354 46.10 8.35 16.95
CA ALA A 354 45.49 8.50 15.64
C ALA A 354 45.83 9.87 15.02
N ALA A 355 45.88 9.96 13.70
CA ALA A 355 46.05 11.24 13.00
C ALA A 355 44.88 12.21 13.31
N PRO A 356 45.11 13.54 13.32
CA PRO A 356 44.08 14.51 13.70
C PRO A 356 42.90 14.50 12.71
N GLN A 357 41.83 13.82 13.11
CA GLN A 357 40.54 13.86 12.42
C GLN A 357 39.97 15.29 12.52
N PRO A 358 39.54 15.92 11.41
CA PRO A 358 38.92 17.24 11.48
C PRO A 358 37.56 17.14 12.18
N GLY A 359 37.41 17.80 13.32
CA GLY A 359 36.10 18.00 13.95
C GLY A 359 35.22 18.97 13.14
N LEU A 360 33.94 19.07 13.54
CA LEU A 360 32.90 19.88 12.88
C LEU A 360 33.27 21.37 12.64
N GLY A 361 34.30 21.90 13.29
CA GLY A 361 34.80 23.26 13.09
C GLY A 361 35.56 23.51 11.77
N ASN A 362 35.84 22.47 10.95
CA ASN A 362 36.57 22.61 9.68
C ASN A 362 35.84 21.92 8.50
N VAL A 363 34.50 22.01 8.49
CA VAL A 363 33.60 21.48 7.44
C VAL A 363 33.00 22.65 6.67
N ASP A 364 32.86 22.56 5.34
CA ASP A 364 32.02 23.54 4.62
C ASP A 364 30.53 23.23 4.83
N TRP A 365 29.88 24.08 5.61
CA TRP A 365 28.44 23.98 5.94
C TRP A 365 27.51 24.17 4.73
N HIS A 366 28.03 24.58 3.57
CA HIS A 366 27.28 24.64 2.31
C HIS A 366 27.41 23.36 1.47
N ASN A 367 28.36 22.47 1.81
CA ASN A 367 28.53 21.18 1.15
C ASN A 367 27.76 20.09 1.91
N VAL A 368 26.54 19.79 1.43
CA VAL A 368 25.60 18.88 2.11
C VAL A 368 26.17 17.46 2.27
N GLU A 369 26.93 16.96 1.29
CA GLU A 369 27.54 15.62 1.36
C GLU A 369 28.63 15.57 2.43
N GLU A 370 29.55 16.54 2.43
CA GLU A 370 30.65 16.63 3.40
C GLU A 370 30.16 16.89 4.84
N LEU A 371 29.07 17.66 4.99
CA LEU A 371 28.39 17.88 6.26
C LEU A 371 27.71 16.61 6.78
N ALA A 372 27.03 15.84 5.91
CA ALA A 372 26.44 14.55 6.28
C ALA A 372 27.54 13.54 6.69
N ASP A 373 28.64 13.50 5.95
CA ASP A 373 29.82 12.69 6.24
C ASP A 373 30.46 13.08 7.59
N ALA A 374 30.54 14.37 7.91
CA ALA A 374 31.03 14.85 9.20
C ALA A 374 30.08 14.52 10.36
N ILE A 375 28.77 14.63 10.17
CA ILE A 375 27.73 14.20 11.11
C ILE A 375 27.87 12.70 11.41
N CYS A 376 27.90 11.85 10.38
CA CYS A 376 28.01 10.39 10.52
C CYS A 376 29.36 9.91 11.09
N ARG A 377 30.42 10.73 11.03
CA ARG A 377 31.72 10.46 11.68
C ARG A 377 31.79 10.91 13.15
N THR A 378 30.88 11.77 13.62
CA THR A 378 30.97 12.40 14.96
C THR A 378 29.82 12.07 15.91
N LEU A 379 28.66 11.69 15.38
CA LEU A 379 27.47 11.32 16.15
C LEU A 379 27.19 9.82 16.00
N SER A 380 26.62 9.19 17.03
CA SER A 380 26.09 7.83 16.88
C SER A 380 24.87 7.82 15.95
N ALA A 381 24.51 6.66 15.39
CA ALA A 381 23.37 6.53 14.48
C ALA A 381 22.08 7.10 15.09
N ASP A 382 21.79 6.77 16.35
CA ASP A 382 20.62 7.27 17.09
C ASP A 382 20.64 8.80 17.29
N GLU A 383 21.80 9.42 17.36
CA GLU A 383 21.94 10.88 17.46
C GLU A 383 21.84 11.57 16.10
N ALA A 384 22.41 10.97 15.04
CA ALA A 384 22.26 11.43 13.67
C ALA A 384 20.79 11.35 13.20
N TYR A 385 20.06 10.28 13.53
CA TYR A 385 18.62 10.18 13.27
C TYR A 385 17.81 11.22 14.05
N ARG A 386 18.12 11.46 15.34
CA ARG A 386 17.47 12.53 16.13
C ARG A 386 17.79 13.93 15.61
N LEU A 387 18.98 14.17 15.09
CA LEU A 387 19.34 15.41 14.42
C LEU A 387 18.55 15.60 13.13
N ALA A 388 18.42 14.56 12.30
CA ALA A 388 17.63 14.61 11.06
C ALA A 388 16.14 14.90 11.34
N ASP A 389 15.53 14.24 12.32
CA ASP A 389 14.15 14.51 12.74
C ASP A 389 13.97 15.92 13.33
N ALA A 390 14.91 16.37 14.17
CA ALA A 390 14.88 17.74 14.70
C ALA A 390 15.00 18.81 13.59
N LEU A 391 15.82 18.56 12.56
CA LEU A 391 15.93 19.43 11.39
C LEU A 391 14.66 19.43 10.54
N ALA A 392 14.05 18.27 10.29
CA ALA A 392 12.79 18.16 9.56
C ALA A 392 11.65 18.93 10.27
N ASN A 393 11.49 18.72 11.58
CA ASN A 393 10.50 19.45 12.39
C ASN A 393 10.79 20.96 12.45
N ARG A 394 12.05 21.38 12.42
CA ARG A 394 12.43 22.81 12.30
C ARG A 394 12.09 23.41 10.94
N LEU A 395 12.35 22.71 9.85
CA LEU A 395 12.00 23.19 8.50
C LEU A 395 10.48 23.35 8.34
N LEU A 396 9.70 22.40 8.86
CA LEU A 396 8.24 22.48 8.88
C LEU A 396 7.73 23.67 9.71
N THR A 397 8.33 23.96 10.87
CA THR A 397 7.90 25.04 11.77
C THR A 397 8.45 26.43 11.41
N THR A 398 9.48 26.52 10.56
CA THR A 398 10.04 27.79 10.08
C THR A 398 9.50 28.20 8.70
N SER A 399 8.59 27.39 8.14
CA SER A 399 7.91 27.63 6.85
C SER A 399 6.45 28.12 7.02
N SER A 400 6.16 28.79 8.15
CA SER A 400 4.85 29.36 8.53
C SER A 400 5.04 30.74 9.15
#